data_AF-A0AAW1MTN9-F1
#
_entry.id   AF-A0AAW1MTN9-F1
#
_cell.length_a   1.000
_cell.length_b   1.000
_cell.length_c   1.000
_cell.angle_alpha   90.00
_cell.angle_beta   90.00
_cell.angle_gamma   90.00
#
_symmetry.space_group_name_H-M   'P 1'
#
loop_
_entity.id
_entity.type
_entity.pdbx_description
1 polymer ?
#
loop_
_entity_poly.entity_id
_entity_poly.type
_entity_poly.pdbx_seq_one_letter_code
_entity_poly.pdbx_strand_id
1 'polypeptide(L)'
;MAEGTYEYECMRAELLGIDKPEYDEFLKKQKENESREVQNEEIETEHLKEAEAQNDELQGVGGKLDELNNLLSLTQKKINNFKYRCNSVTSYMKSRLGNWHSSNSLDSSSIESKKIEEEDDDNPADSSHNREQDNTPKPIPLESQRKSDLANALDKNSDTLDTMLEKADNARYSMQYQRSQMQSFLK
;
A
#
# COMPACT_ATOMS: atom_id res chain seq x y z
N MET A 1 -16.07 -46.76 -6.88
CA MET A 1 -14.70 -46.61 -7.41
C MET A 1 -14.31 -45.15 -7.28
N ALA A 2 -13.13 -44.86 -6.72
CA ALA A 2 -12.61 -43.50 -6.66
C ALA A 2 -11.91 -43.16 -7.98
N GLU A 3 -11.96 -41.90 -8.39
CA GLU A 3 -11.20 -41.42 -9.54
C GLU A 3 -9.70 -41.45 -9.21
N GLY A 4 -8.85 -41.78 -10.18
CA GLY A 4 -7.40 -41.83 -10.01
C GLY A 4 -6.82 -43.15 -9.50
N THR A 5 -7.62 -44.20 -9.29
CA THR A 5 -7.08 -45.58 -9.15
C THR A 5 -6.79 -46.21 -10.52
N TYR A 6 -5.81 -47.13 -10.56
CA TYR A 6 -5.45 -47.85 -11.77
C TYR A 6 -6.65 -48.55 -12.44
N GLU A 7 -7.54 -49.13 -11.64
CA GLU A 7 -8.75 -49.81 -12.12
C GLU A 7 -9.73 -48.84 -12.79
N TYR A 8 -9.81 -47.61 -12.27
CA TYR A 8 -10.60 -46.54 -12.87
C TYR A 8 -10.02 -46.13 -14.23
N GLU A 9 -8.70 -45.96 -14.34
CA GLU A 9 -8.05 -45.64 -15.62
C GLU A 9 -8.17 -46.78 -16.64
N CYS A 10 -8.14 -48.03 -16.19
CA CYS A 10 -8.37 -49.19 -17.07
C CYS A 10 -9.79 -49.19 -17.66
N MET A 11 -10.80 -48.92 -16.84
CA MET A 11 -12.19 -48.81 -17.29
C MET A 11 -12.40 -47.59 -18.19
N ARG A 12 -11.72 -46.48 -17.87
CA ARG A 12 -11.72 -45.26 -18.69
C ARG A 12 -11.10 -45.49 -20.06
N ALA A 13 -9.99 -46.22 -20.12
CA ALA A 13 -9.34 -46.58 -21.38
C ALA A 13 -10.24 -47.46 -22.25
N GLU A 14 -10.91 -48.44 -21.63
CA GLU A 14 -11.85 -49.33 -22.31
C GLU A 14 -13.06 -48.57 -22.90
N LEU A 15 -13.62 -47.61 -22.15
CA LEU A 15 -14.73 -46.79 -22.64
C LEU A 15 -14.32 -45.84 -23.78
N LEU A 16 -13.09 -45.33 -23.75
CA LEU A 16 -12.54 -44.41 -24.75
C LEU A 16 -11.96 -45.13 -25.98
N GLY A 17 -11.87 -46.47 -25.96
CA GLY A 17 -11.27 -47.27 -27.03
C GLY A 17 -9.77 -47.05 -27.18
N ILE A 18 -9.07 -46.63 -26.11
CA ILE A 18 -7.62 -46.48 -26.06
C ILE A 18 -6.98 -47.66 -25.33
N ASP A 19 -5.69 -47.88 -25.57
CA ASP A 19 -4.95 -48.97 -24.95
C ASP A 19 -4.90 -48.83 -23.42
N LYS A 20 -5.00 -49.96 -22.72
CA LYS A 20 -4.94 -50.01 -21.26
C LYS A 20 -3.55 -49.57 -20.80
N PRO A 21 -3.43 -48.60 -19.89
CA PRO A 21 -2.13 -48.17 -19.39
C PRO A 21 -1.44 -49.32 -18.65
N GLU A 22 -0.11 -49.42 -18.77
CA GLU A 22 0.67 -50.41 -18.04
C GLU A 22 0.69 -50.08 -16.54
N TYR A 23 0.55 -51.09 -15.68
CA TYR A 23 0.47 -50.91 -14.22
C TYR A 23 1.71 -50.22 -13.65
N ASP A 24 2.90 -50.67 -14.07
CA ASP A 24 4.17 -50.14 -13.57
C ASP A 24 4.41 -48.69 -14.04
N GLU A 25 4.06 -48.37 -15.28
CA GLU A 25 4.13 -47.00 -15.80
C GLU A 25 3.13 -46.07 -15.10
N PHE A 26 1.92 -46.55 -14.82
CA PHE A 26 0.90 -45.79 -14.08
C PHE A 26 1.38 -45.46 -12.66
N LEU A 27 1.89 -46.44 -11.92
CA LEU A 27 2.42 -46.23 -10.58
C LEU A 27 3.60 -45.24 -10.58
N LYS A 28 4.50 -45.37 -11.55
CA LYS A 28 5.65 -44.46 -11.70
C LYS A 28 5.19 -43.03 -11.98
N LYS A 29 4.22 -42.85 -12.88
CA LYS A 29 3.67 -41.54 -13.23
C LYS A 29 2.90 -40.90 -12.09
N GLN A 30 2.14 -41.68 -11.33
CA GLN A 30 1.44 -41.21 -10.14
C GLN A 30 2.43 -40.69 -9.10
N LYS A 31 3.48 -41.47 -8.81
CA LYS A 31 4.54 -41.08 -7.88
C LYS A 31 5.32 -39.83 -8.36
N GLU A 32 5.58 -39.72 -9.66
CA GLU A 32 6.22 -38.54 -10.25
C GLU A 32 5.33 -37.29 -10.08
N ASN A 33 4.04 -37.40 -10.37
CA ASN A 33 3.09 -36.30 -10.19
C ASN A 33 3.00 -35.86 -8.72
N GLU A 34 2.87 -36.80 -7.79
CA GLU A 34 2.86 -36.50 -6.35
C GLU A 34 4.17 -35.81 -5.93
N SER A 35 5.32 -36.28 -6.41
CA SER A 35 6.61 -35.66 -6.11
C SER A 35 6.76 -34.25 -6.70
N ARG A 36 6.11 -33.96 -7.83
CA ARG A 36 6.07 -32.63 -8.45
C ARG A 36 5.11 -31.71 -7.72
N GLU A 37 3.95 -32.20 -7.31
CA GLU A 37 2.98 -31.44 -6.53
C GLU A 37 3.61 -30.98 -5.22
N VAL A 38 4.26 -31.88 -4.48
CA VAL A 38 5.00 -31.54 -3.26
C VAL A 38 6.08 -30.47 -3.49
N GLN A 39 6.86 -30.58 -4.58
CA GLN A 39 7.86 -29.57 -4.92
C GLN A 39 7.23 -28.21 -5.24
N ASN A 40 6.15 -28.19 -6.01
CA ASN A 40 5.45 -26.95 -6.34
C ASN A 40 4.87 -26.29 -5.10
N GLU A 41 4.31 -27.10 -4.20
CA GLU A 41 3.79 -26.63 -2.91
C GLU A 41 4.89 -26.01 -2.05
N GLU A 42 6.06 -26.64 -1.96
CA GLU A 42 7.21 -26.11 -1.23
C GLU A 42 7.65 -24.75 -1.82
N ILE A 43 7.81 -24.68 -3.14
CA ILE A 43 8.17 -23.43 -3.84
C ILE A 43 7.15 -22.32 -3.59
N GLU A 44 5.85 -22.63 -3.65
CA GLU A 44 4.80 -21.64 -3.40
C GLU A 44 4.83 -21.12 -1.95
N THR A 45 5.10 -22.00 -0.98
CA THR A 45 5.26 -21.57 0.41
C THR A 45 6.49 -20.71 0.63
N GLU A 46 7.60 -20.99 -0.07
CA GLU A 46 8.80 -20.15 -0.01
C GLU A 46 8.53 -18.76 -0.60
N HIS A 47 7.84 -18.69 -1.75
CA HIS A 47 7.47 -17.41 -2.36
C HIS A 47 6.56 -16.57 -1.46
N LEU A 48 5.58 -17.20 -0.79
CA LEU A 48 4.71 -16.49 0.14
C LEU A 48 5.51 -15.92 1.32
N LYS A 49 6.41 -16.72 1.90
CA LYS A 49 7.29 -16.27 2.98
C LYS A 49 8.21 -15.14 2.56
N GLU A 50 8.74 -15.17 1.34
CA GLU A 50 9.56 -14.09 0.79
C GLU A 50 8.74 -12.80 0.64
N ALA A 51 7.51 -12.89 0.12
CA ALA A 51 6.62 -11.74 -0.02
C ALA A 51 6.27 -11.10 1.33
N GLU A 52 6.04 -11.91 2.37
CA GLU A 52 5.80 -11.44 3.73
C GLU A 52 7.06 -10.80 4.34
N ALA A 53 8.24 -11.40 4.16
CA ALA A 53 9.49 -10.82 4.65
C ALA A 53 9.80 -9.46 4.02
N GLN A 54 9.51 -9.30 2.72
CA GLN A 54 9.62 -8.02 2.03
C GLN A 54 8.63 -6.99 2.60
N ASN A 55 7.40 -7.40 2.92
CA ASN A 55 6.41 -6.51 3.52
C ASN A 55 6.89 -5.95 4.87
N ASP A 56 7.47 -6.79 5.72
CA ASP A 56 8.01 -6.37 7.03
C ASP A 56 9.14 -5.34 6.86
N GLU A 57 10.01 -5.53 5.86
CA GLU A 57 11.05 -4.56 5.52
C GLU A 57 10.44 -3.23 5.07
N LEU A 58 9.46 -3.27 4.16
CA LEU A 58 8.75 -2.08 3.68
C LEU A 58 8.05 -1.34 4.83
N GLN A 59 7.41 -2.05 5.74
CA GLN A 59 6.78 -1.44 6.91
C GLN A 59 7.81 -0.75 7.81
N GLY A 60 8.98 -1.37 8.00
CA GLY A 60 10.10 -0.76 8.71
C GLY A 60 10.61 0.54 8.06
N VAL A 61 10.66 0.60 6.73
CA VAL A 61 11.01 1.84 6.00
C VAL A 61 9.88 2.86 6.10
N GLY A 62 8.62 2.44 5.98
CA GLY A 62 7.43 3.28 6.14
C GLY A 62 7.40 3.99 7.50
N GLY A 63 7.72 3.28 8.59
CA GLY A 63 7.83 3.87 9.93
C GLY A 63 8.93 4.93 10.04
N LYS A 64 10.11 4.69 9.47
CA LYS A 64 11.20 5.69 9.41
C LYS A 64 10.79 6.94 8.62
N LEU A 65 9.97 6.77 7.60
CA LEU A 65 9.47 7.87 6.78
C LEU A 65 8.39 8.69 7.49
N ASP A 66 7.58 8.06 8.33
CA ASP A 66 6.64 8.74 9.24
C ASP A 66 7.40 9.58 10.28
N GLU A 67 8.47 9.04 10.84
CA GLU A 67 9.36 9.79 11.74
C GLU A 67 9.99 11.00 11.03
N LEU A 68 10.44 10.84 9.78
CA LEU A 68 10.97 11.93 8.98
C LEU A 68 9.92 13.03 8.77
N ASN A 69 8.69 12.67 8.37
CA ASN A 69 7.60 13.63 8.18
C ASN A 69 7.23 14.35 9.49
N ASN A 70 7.26 13.66 10.62
CA ASN A 70 7.06 14.27 11.94
C ASN A 70 8.19 15.25 12.28
N LEU A 71 9.45 14.87 12.05
CA LEU A 71 10.61 15.73 12.25
C LEU A 71 10.55 16.99 11.37
N LEU A 72 10.12 16.85 10.12
CA LEU A 72 9.93 17.97 9.21
C LEU A 72 8.80 18.88 9.68
N SER A 73 7.70 18.33 10.18
CA SER A 73 6.61 19.12 10.78
C SER A 73 7.09 19.91 12.00
N LEU A 74 7.89 19.29 12.89
CA LEU A 74 8.51 19.97 14.02
C LEU A 74 9.50 21.04 13.58
N THR A 75 10.26 20.79 12.51
CA THR A 75 11.22 21.74 11.94
C THR A 75 10.49 22.96 11.36
N GLN A 76 9.39 22.76 10.63
CA GLN A 76 8.57 23.87 10.14
C GLN A 76 8.00 24.73 11.29
N LYS A 77 7.55 24.10 12.39
CA LYS A 77 7.12 24.85 13.59
C LYS A 77 8.24 25.70 14.16
N LYS A 78 9.47 25.17 14.23
CA LYS A 78 10.65 25.92 14.68
C LYS A 78 10.98 27.08 13.74
N ILE A 79 10.94 26.87 12.42
CA ILE A 79 11.15 27.90 11.40
C ILE A 79 10.10 29.02 11.54
N ASN A 80 8.82 28.66 11.72
CA ASN A 80 7.75 29.64 11.94
C ASN A 80 7.97 30.43 13.22
N ASN A 81 8.31 29.76 14.33
CA ASN A 81 8.63 30.43 15.60
C ASN A 81 9.82 31.38 15.46
N PHE A 82 10.86 30.98 14.74
CA PHE A 82 12.00 31.83 14.43
C PHE A 82 11.57 33.05 13.62
N LYS A 83 10.77 32.86 12.56
CA LYS A 83 10.20 33.95 11.76
C LYS A 83 9.45 34.96 12.63
N TYR A 84 8.58 34.52 13.53
CA TYR A 84 7.83 35.42 14.42
C TYR A 84 8.73 36.18 15.40
N ARG A 85 9.69 35.50 16.04
CA ARG A 85 10.62 36.14 16.99
C ARG A 85 11.54 37.14 16.29
N CYS A 86 12.11 36.76 15.15
CA CYS A 86 13.02 37.63 14.39
C CYS A 86 12.28 38.74 13.65
N ASN A 87 11.03 38.55 13.23
CA ASN A 87 10.21 39.63 12.71
C ASN A 87 9.91 40.67 13.80
N SER A 88 9.63 40.23 15.04
CA SER A 88 9.46 41.13 16.18
C SER A 88 10.73 41.95 16.47
N VAL A 89 11.90 41.31 16.52
CA VAL A 89 13.18 42.02 16.78
C VAL A 89 13.61 42.90 15.61
N THR A 90 13.41 42.47 14.36
CA THR A 90 13.74 43.27 13.17
C THR A 90 12.76 44.43 13.00
N SER A 91 11.47 44.24 13.29
CA SER A 91 10.48 45.33 13.30
C SER A 91 10.76 46.32 14.42
N TYR A 92 11.21 45.85 15.59
CA TYR A 92 11.64 46.69 16.70
C TYR A 92 12.94 47.45 16.40
N MET A 93 13.92 46.81 15.74
CA MET A 93 15.13 47.49 15.24
C MET A 93 14.78 48.52 14.17
N LYS A 94 13.90 48.19 13.22
CA LYS A 94 13.40 49.13 12.20
C LYS A 94 12.59 50.27 12.80
N SER A 95 11.78 50.04 13.85
CA SER A 95 11.01 51.11 14.50
C SER A 95 11.88 52.01 15.37
N ARG A 96 13.01 51.51 15.91
CA ARG A 96 13.97 52.32 16.69
C ARG A 96 15.02 53.03 15.82
N LEU A 97 15.45 52.44 14.70
CA LEU A 97 16.33 53.09 13.73
C LEU A 97 15.56 53.90 12.67
N GLY A 98 14.24 53.77 12.60
CA GLY A 98 13.36 54.40 11.62
C GLY A 98 12.82 55.77 12.03
N ASN A 99 13.60 56.61 12.72
CA ASN A 99 13.33 58.05 12.81
C ASN A 99 14.24 58.87 11.88
N TRP A 100 14.82 58.22 10.86
CA TRP A 100 15.59 58.89 9.81
C TRP A 100 14.95 58.63 8.44
N HIS A 101 14.02 59.53 8.08
CA HIS A 101 13.41 59.80 6.77
C HIS A 101 12.47 58.77 6.08
N SER A 102 11.35 59.35 5.62
CA SER A 102 10.49 58.98 4.47
C SER A 102 9.34 58.00 4.63
N SER A 103 8.14 58.59 4.75
CA SER A 103 6.93 58.34 3.96
C SER A 103 6.87 57.05 3.13
N ASN A 104 6.00 56.11 3.51
CA ASN A 104 4.78 55.81 2.75
C ASN A 104 3.90 54.77 3.46
N SER A 105 2.68 55.24 3.73
CA SER A 105 1.44 54.53 4.06
C SER A 105 1.29 53.21 3.27
N LEU A 106 1.27 52.07 3.96
CA LEU A 106 0.10 51.17 4.14
C LEU A 106 -0.58 50.75 2.83
N ASP A 107 -0.30 49.52 2.39
CA ASP A 107 -1.31 48.68 1.74
C ASP A 107 -1.41 47.36 2.52
N SER A 108 -2.63 47.05 2.94
CA SER A 108 -3.03 45.96 3.79
C SER A 108 -4.00 45.12 2.98
N SER A 109 -3.49 44.18 2.18
CA SER A 109 -4.34 43.21 1.48
C SER A 109 -4.69 42.05 2.42
N SER A 110 -5.94 42.05 2.87
CA SER A 110 -6.60 40.95 3.58
C SER A 110 -6.47 39.63 2.83
N ILE A 111 -6.23 38.57 3.61
CA ILE A 111 -6.28 37.17 3.22
C ILE A 111 -7.75 36.75 3.19
N GLU A 112 -8.27 36.41 2.01
CA GLU A 112 -9.61 35.84 1.85
C GLU A 112 -9.50 34.32 1.69
N SER A 113 -9.99 33.61 2.70
CA SER A 113 -10.02 32.16 2.81
C SER A 113 -11.11 31.57 1.92
N LYS A 114 -10.73 30.71 0.98
CA LYS A 114 -11.63 29.91 0.15
C LYS A 114 -11.89 28.57 0.84
N LYS A 115 -13.11 28.34 1.36
CA LYS A 115 -13.57 27.03 1.85
C LYS A 115 -14.54 26.44 0.82
N ILE A 116 -14.23 25.22 0.42
CA ILE A 116 -14.94 24.39 -0.55
C ILE A 116 -16.19 23.78 0.11
N GLU A 117 -17.22 23.64 -0.72
CA GLU A 117 -18.55 23.08 -0.47
C GLU A 117 -18.48 21.54 -0.36
N GLU A 118 -19.23 20.97 0.57
CA GLU A 118 -19.60 19.54 0.59
C GLU A 118 -21.12 19.48 0.75
N GLU A 119 -21.77 18.89 -0.25
CA GLU A 119 -23.18 18.50 -0.28
C GLU A 119 -23.29 17.08 0.27
N ASP A 120 -24.13 16.86 1.28
CA ASP A 120 -24.56 15.54 1.74
C ASP A 120 -25.97 15.28 1.20
N ASP A 121 -26.08 14.15 0.50
CA ASP A 121 -27.22 13.67 -0.27
C ASP A 121 -28.16 12.80 0.57
N ASP A 122 -29.42 12.77 0.11
CA ASP A 122 -30.60 12.19 0.73
C ASP A 122 -30.62 10.65 0.75
N ASN A 123 -31.18 10.09 1.82
CA ASN A 123 -31.86 8.77 1.87
C ASN A 123 -33.30 8.95 1.32
N PRO A 124 -34.13 7.94 0.94
CA PRO A 124 -34.07 6.49 1.25
C PRO A 124 -34.57 5.55 0.09
N ALA A 125 -34.52 4.22 0.25
CA ALA A 125 -35.65 3.31 0.00
C ALA A 125 -35.30 1.80 0.06
N ASP A 126 -36.21 1.10 0.72
CA ASP A 126 -36.46 -0.34 0.86
C ASP A 126 -36.63 -1.11 -0.47
N SER A 127 -36.06 -2.32 -0.57
CA SER A 127 -36.77 -3.45 -1.19
C SER A 127 -36.09 -4.79 -0.89
N SER A 128 -36.88 -5.69 -0.31
CA SER A 128 -36.58 -7.09 -0.09
C SER A 128 -36.61 -7.91 -1.38
N HIS A 129 -35.60 -8.75 -1.64
CA HIS A 129 -35.80 -9.96 -2.44
C HIS A 129 -34.84 -11.09 -2.05
N ASN A 130 -35.45 -12.18 -1.57
CA ASN A 130 -34.85 -13.49 -1.36
C ASN A 130 -34.14 -13.99 -2.62
N ARG A 131 -32.92 -14.50 -2.44
CA ARG A 131 -32.37 -15.52 -3.34
C ARG A 131 -31.63 -16.55 -2.52
N GLU A 132 -32.33 -17.64 -2.24
CA GLU A 132 -31.75 -18.90 -1.80
C GLU A 132 -30.71 -19.32 -2.84
N GLN A 133 -29.43 -19.27 -2.46
CA GLN A 133 -28.36 -19.94 -3.18
C GLN A 133 -27.84 -21.06 -2.28
N ASP A 134 -28.27 -22.25 -2.67
CA ASP A 134 -27.74 -23.56 -2.36
C ASP A 134 -26.19 -23.55 -2.44
N ASN A 135 -25.54 -23.27 -1.32
CA ASN A 135 -24.09 -23.34 -1.17
C ASN A 135 -23.75 -24.66 -0.52
N THR A 136 -23.70 -25.72 -1.33
CA THR A 136 -22.89 -26.88 -1.00
C THR A 136 -21.42 -26.43 -1.01
N PRO A 137 -20.65 -26.56 0.09
CA PRO A 137 -19.25 -26.20 0.09
C PRO A 137 -18.50 -27.26 -0.72
N LYS A 138 -18.21 -26.98 -1.99
CA LYS A 138 -17.13 -27.69 -2.69
C LYS A 138 -15.83 -27.29 -2.00
N PRO A 139 -14.99 -28.23 -1.56
CA PRO A 139 -13.67 -27.90 -1.06
C PRO A 139 -12.92 -27.23 -2.21
N ILE A 140 -12.55 -25.96 -2.00
CA ILE A 140 -11.69 -25.23 -2.90
C ILE A 140 -10.36 -25.98 -2.93
N PRO A 141 -9.80 -26.31 -4.11
CA PRO A 141 -8.49 -26.95 -4.20
C PRO A 141 -7.46 -26.10 -3.43
N LEU A 142 -6.68 -26.73 -2.55
CA LEU A 142 -5.72 -26.05 -1.67
C LEU A 142 -4.74 -25.16 -2.46
N GLU A 143 -4.39 -25.55 -3.69
CA GLU A 143 -3.57 -24.73 -4.61
C GLU A 143 -4.21 -23.38 -4.97
N SER A 144 -5.54 -23.32 -5.12
CA SER A 144 -6.21 -22.08 -5.53
C SER A 144 -6.24 -21.05 -4.40
N GLN A 145 -6.17 -21.51 -3.15
CA GLN A 145 -6.14 -20.64 -1.96
C GLN A 145 -4.75 -20.03 -1.80
N ARG A 146 -3.68 -20.82 -1.91
CA ARG A 146 -2.29 -20.33 -1.79
C ARG A 146 -1.92 -19.32 -2.88
N LYS A 147 -2.34 -19.57 -4.13
CA LYS A 147 -2.16 -18.61 -5.24
C LYS A 147 -2.86 -17.28 -4.96
N SER A 148 -4.06 -17.35 -4.34
CA SER A 148 -4.78 -16.14 -3.93
C SER A 148 -4.12 -15.43 -2.77
N ASP A 149 -3.55 -16.16 -1.80
CA ASP A 149 -2.85 -15.58 -0.66
C ASP A 149 -1.57 -14.86 -1.07
N LEU A 150 -0.79 -15.45 -1.98
CA LEU A 150 0.38 -14.81 -2.57
C LEU A 150 0.00 -13.54 -3.35
N ALA A 151 -1.06 -13.59 -4.16
CA ALA A 151 -1.55 -12.43 -4.88
C ALA A 151 -1.96 -11.30 -3.90
N ASN A 152 -2.68 -11.65 -2.83
CA ASN A 152 -3.09 -10.70 -1.79
C ASN A 152 -1.87 -10.11 -1.04
N ALA A 153 -0.82 -10.90 -0.81
CA ALA A 153 0.42 -10.41 -0.18
C ALA A 153 1.13 -9.40 -1.09
N LEU A 154 1.23 -9.69 -2.39
CA LEU A 154 1.82 -8.78 -3.36
C LEU A 154 1.01 -7.48 -3.53
N ASP A 155 -0.31 -7.56 -3.49
CA ASP A 155 -1.20 -6.40 -3.58
C ASP A 155 -1.00 -5.46 -2.37
N LYS A 156 -0.93 -6.01 -1.15
CA LYS A 156 -0.60 -5.25 0.07
C LYS A 156 0.77 -4.58 -0.02
N ASN A 157 1.76 -5.27 -0.58
CA ASN A 157 3.10 -4.69 -0.78
C ASN A 157 3.02 -3.51 -1.75
N SER A 158 2.20 -3.59 -2.80
CA SER A 158 1.95 -2.48 -3.74
C SER A 158 1.32 -1.28 -3.05
N ASP A 159 0.24 -1.49 -2.29
CA ASP A 159 -0.42 -0.41 -1.53
C ASP A 159 0.54 0.27 -0.54
N THR A 160 1.41 -0.52 0.09
CA THR A 160 2.42 -0.03 1.02
C THR A 160 3.47 0.82 0.30
N LEU A 161 3.93 0.39 -0.88
CA LEU A 161 4.86 1.15 -1.71
C LEU A 161 4.26 2.48 -2.17
N ASP A 162 3.00 2.49 -2.59
CA ASP A 162 2.31 3.72 -3.01
C ASP A 162 2.19 4.71 -1.85
N THR A 163 1.82 4.21 -0.67
CA THR A 163 1.78 5.02 0.56
C THR A 163 3.16 5.57 0.92
N MET A 164 4.22 4.77 0.77
CA MET A 164 5.59 5.21 1.01
C MET A 164 6.05 6.25 -0.02
N LEU A 165 5.65 6.12 -1.27
CA LEU A 165 5.97 7.07 -2.33
C LEU A 165 5.37 8.44 -2.01
N GLU A 166 4.10 8.50 -1.64
CA GLU A 166 3.43 9.74 -1.24
C GLU A 166 4.12 10.41 -0.05
N LYS A 167 4.42 9.63 0.99
CA LYS A 167 5.14 10.11 2.18
C LYS A 167 6.54 10.64 1.83
N ALA A 168 7.22 10.02 0.87
CA ALA A 168 8.57 10.41 0.44
C ALA A 168 8.54 11.71 -0.36
N ASP A 169 7.55 11.88 -1.24
CA ASP A 169 7.36 13.10 -1.99
C ASP A 169 6.99 14.28 -1.09
N ASN A 170 6.11 14.06 -0.10
CA ASN A 170 5.80 15.08 0.91
C ASN A 170 7.03 15.48 1.72
N ALA A 171 7.82 14.50 2.18
CA ALA A 171 9.06 14.78 2.91
C ALA A 171 10.05 15.58 2.05
N ARG A 172 10.22 15.20 0.78
CA ARG A 172 11.08 15.90 -0.18
C ARG A 172 10.65 17.35 -0.38
N TYR A 173 9.36 17.57 -0.65
CA TYR A 173 8.80 18.91 -0.82
C TYR A 173 9.02 19.76 0.44
N SER A 174 8.69 19.22 1.61
CA SER A 174 8.86 19.88 2.91
C SER A 174 10.31 20.26 3.18
N MET A 175 11.26 19.36 2.95
CA MET A 175 12.70 19.65 3.10
C MET A 175 13.16 20.79 2.19
N GLN A 176 12.76 20.77 0.91
CA GLN A 176 13.14 21.80 -0.05
C GLN A 176 12.55 23.17 0.32
N TYR A 177 11.29 23.19 0.73
CA TYR A 177 10.61 24.41 1.18
C TYR A 177 11.28 24.99 2.44
N GLN A 178 11.50 24.15 3.46
CA GLN A 178 12.16 24.56 4.70
C GLN A 178 13.56 25.09 4.47
N ARG A 179 14.35 24.43 3.61
CA ARG A 179 15.68 24.89 3.21
C ARG A 179 15.62 26.28 2.57
N SER A 180 14.65 26.51 1.70
CA SER A 180 14.47 27.80 1.02
C SER A 180 14.10 28.92 2.00
N GLN A 181 13.22 28.64 2.97
CA GLN A 181 12.86 29.57 4.05
C GLN A 181 14.06 29.90 4.95
N MET A 182 14.86 28.91 5.34
CA MET A 182 16.06 29.18 6.15
C MET A 182 17.10 30.01 5.38
N GLN A 183 17.27 29.75 4.08
CA GLN A 183 18.17 30.53 3.24
C GLN A 183 17.72 31.99 3.09
N SER A 184 16.42 32.27 3.07
CA SER A 184 15.92 33.65 3.00
C SER A 184 16.14 34.43 4.30
N PHE A 185 16.26 33.75 5.45
CA PHE A 185 16.62 34.41 6.72
C PHE A 185 18.11 34.74 6.86
N LEU A 186 18.97 34.12 6.06
CA LEU A 186 20.42 34.36 6.08
C LEU A 186 20.87 35.44 5.08
N LYS A 187 19.98 35.87 4.18
CA LYS A 187 20.21 36.98 3.24
C LYS A 187 19.71 38.29 3.84
#